data_AF-A0A2D8BZR8-F1
#
_entry.id   AF-A0A2D8BZR8-F1
#
_cell.length_a   1.000
_cell.length_b   1.000
_cell.length_c   1.000
_cell.angle_alpha   90.00
_cell.angle_beta   90.00
_cell.angle_gamma   90.00
#
_symmetry.space_group_name_H-M   'P 1'
#
loop_
_entity.id
_entity.type
_entity.pdbx_description
1 polymer ?
#
loop_
_entity_poly.entity_id
_entity_poly.type
_entity_poly.pdbx_seq_one_letter_code
_entity_poly.pdbx_strand_id
1 'polypeptide(L)'
;MRFEQKKDGSCFLKFDDEEIKILNKRKQLYFTPEALKHFGNALMKMVMEFNLNFDDKTKDICTDGLTKVLLDKEEDDKSRK
;
A
#
# COMPACT_ATOMS: atom_id res chain seq x y z
N MET A 1 -2.10 -0.16 -10.15
CA MET A 1 -1.65 -0.29 -8.76
C MET A 1 -1.63 -1.77 -8.42
N ARG A 2 -0.48 -2.29 -7.95
CA ARG A 2 -0.30 -3.71 -7.59
C ARG A 2 0.43 -3.79 -6.25
N PHE A 3 -0.03 -4.67 -5.38
CA PHE A 3 0.61 -4.93 -4.10
C PHE A 3 1.41 -6.23 -4.22
N GLU A 4 2.70 -6.17 -3.91
CA GLU A 4 3.59 -7.32 -3.90
C GLU A 4 4.09 -7.55 -2.47
N GLN A 5 3.34 -8.36 -1.70
CA GLN A 5 3.73 -8.73 -0.34
C GLN A 5 4.84 -9.78 -0.37
N LYS A 6 5.95 -9.50 0.31
CA LYS A 6 7.07 -10.41 0.51
C LYS A 6 6.78 -11.39 1.65
N LYS A 7 7.59 -12.44 1.74
CA LYS A 7 7.48 -13.47 2.78
C LYS A 7 7.72 -12.95 4.20
N ASP A 8 8.45 -11.85 4.35
CA ASP A 8 8.68 -11.18 5.64
C ASP A 8 7.48 -10.30 6.06
N GLY A 9 6.40 -10.28 5.28
CA GLY A 9 5.22 -9.48 5.53
C GLY A 9 5.28 -8.07 4.93
N SER A 10 6.46 -7.56 4.57
CA SER A 10 6.60 -6.25 3.91
C SER A 10 5.93 -6.24 2.54
N CYS A 11 5.57 -5.07 2.00
CA CYS A 11 4.81 -4.98 0.76
C CYS A 11 5.27 -3.82 -0.11
N PHE A 12 5.52 -4.08 -1.39
CA PHE A 12 5.69 -3.02 -2.38
C PHE A 12 4.35 -2.64 -3.00
N LEU A 13 4.03 -1.35 -2.97
CA LEU A 13 2.93 -0.80 -3.73
C LEU A 13 3.45 -0.23 -5.06
N LYS A 14 3.30 -1.00 -6.13
CA LYS A 14 3.78 -0.63 -7.47
C LYS A 14 2.69 0.04 -8.28
N PHE A 15 3.08 1.12 -8.94
CA PHE A 15 2.29 1.84 -9.94
C PHE A 15 2.97 1.69 -11.29
N ASP A 16 2.19 1.62 -12.36
CA ASP A 16 2.76 1.74 -13.71
C ASP A 16 3.09 3.20 -14.05
N ASP A 17 3.82 3.42 -15.14
CA ASP A 17 4.30 4.76 -15.52
C ASP A 17 3.15 5.73 -15.82
N GLU A 18 2.01 5.25 -16.33
CA GLU A 18 0.84 6.08 -16.57
C GLU A 18 0.18 6.51 -15.26
N GLU A 19 0.01 5.57 -14.32
CA GLU A 19 -0.48 5.83 -12.98
C GLU A 19 0.42 6.83 -12.23
N ILE A 20 1.75 6.65 -12.30
CA ILE A 20 2.73 7.57 -11.73
C ILE A 20 2.57 8.97 -12.34
N LYS A 21 2.45 9.07 -13.67
CA LYS A 21 2.26 10.34 -14.36
C LYS A 21 0.98 11.05 -13.90
N ILE A 22 -0.12 10.30 -13.72
CA ILE A 22 -1.40 10.83 -13.23
C ILE A 22 -1.27 11.30 -11.78
N LEU A 23 -0.66 10.50 -10.91
CA LEU A 23 -0.43 10.83 -9.50
C LEU A 23 0.43 12.10 -9.35
N ASN A 24 1.52 12.21 -10.10
CA ASN A 24 2.39 13.38 -10.08
C ASN A 24 1.68 14.64 -10.57
N LYS A 25 0.80 14.52 -11.58
CA LYS A 25 0.07 15.66 -12.13
C LYS A 25 -1.09 16.11 -11.23
N ARG A 26 -1.90 15.17 -10.73
CA ARG A 26 -3.17 15.48 -10.06
C ARG A 26 -3.04 15.49 -8.55
N LYS A 27 -2.05 14.79 -7.98
CA LYS A 27 -1.84 14.61 -6.53
C LYS A 27 -3.05 14.04 -5.77
N GLN A 28 -4.05 13.55 -6.50
CA GLN A 28 -5.28 12.99 -5.97
C GLN A 28 -5.88 11.98 -6.97
N LEU A 29 -6.63 11.03 -6.44
CA LEU A 29 -7.46 10.10 -7.21
C LEU A 29 -8.92 10.49 -7.03
N TYR A 30 -9.65 10.64 -8.13
CA TYR A 30 -11.09 10.82 -8.11
C TYR A 30 -11.75 9.51 -8.56
N PHE A 31 -12.72 9.05 -7.79
CA PHE A 31 -13.53 7.88 -8.11
C PHE A 31 -14.99 8.29 -8.24
N THR A 32 -15.68 7.78 -9.26
CA THR A 32 -17.15 7.79 -9.28
C THR A 32 -17.67 6.87 -8.17
N PRO A 33 -18.95 7.00 -7.75
CA PRO A 33 -19.51 6.14 -6.70
C PRO A 33 -19.33 4.64 -6.97
N GLU A 34 -19.56 4.19 -8.20
CA GLU A 34 -19.40 2.80 -8.61
C GLU A 34 -17.94 2.37 -8.56
N ALA A 35 -17.03 3.19 -9.10
CA ALA A 35 -15.60 2.91 -9.07
C ALA A 35 -15.07 2.83 -7.63
N LEU A 36 -15.55 3.72 -6.74
CA LEU A 36 -15.20 3.72 -5.33
C LEU A 36 -15.70 2.44 -4.63
N LYS A 37 -16.92 1.99 -4.95
CA LYS A 37 -17.46 0.74 -4.39
C LYS A 37 -16.60 -0.47 -4.78
N HIS A 38 -16.25 -0.58 -6.06
CA HIS A 38 -15.39 -1.67 -6.53
C HIS A 38 -13.97 -1.59 -5.95
N PHE A 39 -13.40 -0.39 -5.91
CA PHE A 39 -12.09 -0.15 -5.30
C PHE A 39 -12.07 -0.55 -3.82
N GLY A 40 -13.07 -0.12 -3.03
CA GLY A 40 -13.17 -0.47 -1.62
C GLY A 40 -13.30 -1.97 -1.38
N ASN A 41 -14.09 -2.68 -2.19
CA ASN A 41 -14.22 -4.14 -2.08
C ASN A 41 -12.86 -4.84 -2.36
N ALA A 42 -12.14 -4.42 -3.39
CA ALA A 42 -10.81 -4.95 -3.69
C ALA A 42 -9.81 -4.63 -2.57
N LEU A 43 -9.84 -3.40 -2.04
CA LEU A 43 -8.99 -2.96 -0.94
C LEU A 43 -9.17 -3.82 0.30
N MET A 44 -10.42 -4.09 0.70
CA MET A 44 -10.70 -4.93 1.87
C MET A 44 -10.17 -6.36 1.69
N LYS A 45 -10.32 -6.94 0.49
CA LYS A 45 -9.77 -8.26 0.19
C LYS A 45 -8.24 -8.27 0.38
N MET A 46 -7.55 -7.28 -0.17
CA MET A 46 -6.10 -7.17 -0.05
C MET A 46 -5.65 -6.99 1.41
N VAL A 47 -6.36 -6.16 2.18
CA VAL A 47 -6.07 -5.95 3.61
C VAL A 47 -6.24 -7.25 4.41
N MET A 48 -7.26 -8.06 4.11
CA MET A 48 -7.41 -9.37 4.74
C MET A 48 -6.24 -10.30 4.39
N GLU A 49 -5.85 -10.34 3.11
CA GLU A 49 -4.70 -11.14 2.66
C GLU A 49 -3.39 -10.72 3.35
N PHE A 50 -3.14 -9.42 3.52
CA PHE A 50 -1.96 -8.94 4.25
C PHE A 50 -1.94 -9.44 5.70
N ASN A 51 -3.09 -9.32 6.39
CA ASN A 51 -3.22 -9.76 7.77
C ASN A 51 -2.97 -11.26 7.94
N LEU A 52 -3.36 -12.09 6.98
CA LEU A 52 -3.08 -13.53 7.05
C LEU A 52 -1.58 -13.84 6.99
N ASN A 53 -0.83 -13.07 6.20
CA ASN A 53 0.57 -13.32 5.89
C ASN A 53 1.56 -12.67 6.86
N PHE A 54 1.10 -11.81 7.77
CA PHE A 54 1.95 -11.25 8.83
C PHE A 54 2.37 -12.32 9.85
N ASP A 55 3.55 -12.13 10.46
CA ASP A 55 3.95 -12.91 11.63
C ASP A 55 3.12 -12.53 12.86
N ASP A 56 3.16 -13.35 13.91
CA ASP A 56 2.33 -13.14 15.11
C ASP A 56 2.66 -11.79 15.78
N LYS A 57 3.94 -11.40 15.77
CA LYS A 57 4.38 -10.12 16.32
C LYS A 57 3.77 -8.92 15.60
N THR A 58 3.72 -8.96 14.26
CA THR A 58 3.18 -7.87 13.44
C THR A 58 1.65 -7.83 13.54
N LYS A 59 0.99 -9.00 13.66
CA LYS A 59 -0.46 -9.10 13.89
C LYS A 59 -0.90 -8.46 15.21
N ASP A 60 -0.06 -8.55 16.24
CA ASP A 60 -0.32 -7.98 17.55
C ASP A 60 -0.10 -6.45 17.64
N ILE A 61 0.36 -5.81 16.55
CA ILE A 61 0.54 -4.35 16.50
C ILE A 61 -0.83 -3.67 16.45
N CYS A 62 -1.21 -3.03 17.56
CA CYS A 62 -2.37 -2.16 17.64
C CYS A 62 -2.01 -0.73 17.24
N THR A 63 -2.79 -0.16 16.32
CA THR A 63 -2.73 1.26 15.97
C THR A 63 -3.89 2.00 16.64
N ASP A 64 -3.58 3.12 17.28
CA ASP A 64 -4.56 4.05 17.85
C ASP A 64 -4.47 5.44 17.17
N GLY A 65 -5.33 6.37 17.59
CA GLY A 65 -5.37 7.72 17.01
C GLY A 65 -4.13 8.58 17.28
N LEU A 66 -3.19 8.13 18.12
CA LEU A 66 -1.96 8.83 18.48
C LEU A 66 -0.71 8.17 17.89
N THR A 67 -0.85 6.99 17.30
CA THR A 67 0.25 6.21 16.74
C THR A 67 0.94 6.99 15.62
N LYS A 68 2.21 7.33 15.82
CA LYS A 68 3.06 7.95 14.80
C LYS A 68 3.97 6.88 14.19
N VAL A 69 3.77 6.58 12.91
CA VAL A 69 4.68 5.72 12.16
C VAL A 69 5.98 6.49 11.95
N LEU A 70 7.09 5.98 12.52
CA LEU A 70 8.43 6.46 12.19
C LEU A 70 8.79 5.87 10.83
N LEU A 71 8.85 6.72 9.81
CA LEU A 71 9.36 6.31 8.50
C LEU A 71 10.87 6.16 8.62
N ASP A 72 11.36 4.92 8.60
CA ASP A 72 12.75 4.67 8.25
C ASP A 72 12.96 5.18 6.82
N LYS A 73 13.98 6.02 6.63
CA LYS A 73 14.36 6.48 5.29
C LYS A 73 14.83 5.25 4.53
N GLU A 74 14.02 4.74 3.59
CA GLU A 74 14.50 3.78 2.61
C GLU A 74 15.70 4.40 1.87
N GLU A 75 16.85 3.72 1.87
CA GLU A 75 17.95 4.06 0.97
C GLU A 75 17.46 3.84 -0.46
N ASP A 76 17.43 4.91 -1.25
CA ASP A 76 17.11 4.86 -2.68
C ASP A 76 17.85 3.69 -3.36
N ASP A 77 17.08 2.73 -3.90
CA ASP A 77 17.58 1.63 -4.72
C ASP A 77 18.29 2.19 -5.95
N LYS A 78 19.63 2.28 -5.86
CA LYS A 78 20.54 2.72 -6.93
C LYS A 78 20.71 1.66 -8.03
N SER A 79 19.69 0.87 -8.37
CA SER A 79 19.74 -0.07 -9.49
C SER A 79 18.94 0.40 -10.73
N ARG A 80 19.30 1.58 -11.24
CA ARG A 80 19.13 1.90 -12.66
C ARG A 80 20.50 2.28 -13.24
N LYS A 81 21.19 1.27 -13.77
CA LYS A 81 22.21 1.44 -14.82
C LYS A 81 21.57 1.12 -16.15
#